data_AF-A0A6L5X6J3-F1
#
_entry.id   AF-A0A6L5X6J3-F1
#
_cell.length_a   1.000
_cell.length_b   1.000
_cell.length_c   1.000
_cell.angle_alpha   90.00
_cell.angle_beta   90.00
_cell.angle_gamma   90.00
#
_symmetry.space_group_name_H-M   'P 1'
#
loop_
_entity.id
_entity.type
_entity.pdbx_description
1 polymer ?
#
loop_
_entity_poly.entity_id
_entity_poly.type
_entity_poly.pdbx_seq_one_letter_code
_entity_poly.pdbx_strand_id
1 'polypeptide(L)'
;MAKTKAEKIAAIELQMTQLENQRKKLIQEKKQQERKDRTKRLCKRMGLFESMIPESISLTDEQFHIFLEKTVATEQSRRILDRLTAQSSAPSPASPAISETQDDADEEEDDESDARVTG
;
A
#
# COMPACT_ATOMS: atom_id res chain seq x y z
N MET A 1 -4.06 49.49 3.89
CA MET A 1 -3.89 49.51 2.42
C MET A 1 -4.37 48.17 1.87
N ALA A 2 -5.35 48.16 0.97
CA ALA A 2 -5.79 46.92 0.33
C ALA A 2 -4.74 46.49 -0.71
N LYS A 3 -4.36 45.21 -0.73
CA LYS A 3 -3.44 44.67 -1.74
C LYS A 3 -3.97 44.98 -3.14
N THR A 4 -3.08 45.45 -4.01
CA THR A 4 -3.45 45.77 -5.39
C THR A 4 -3.82 44.48 -6.14
N LYS A 5 -4.59 44.60 -7.23
CA LYS A 5 -4.97 43.43 -8.03
C LYS A 5 -3.73 42.67 -8.56
N ALA A 6 -2.67 43.40 -8.91
CA ALA A 6 -1.41 42.83 -9.38
C ALA A 6 -0.70 41.99 -8.31
N GLU A 7 -0.62 42.49 -7.07
CA GLU A 7 -0.04 41.73 -5.95
C GLU A 7 -0.81 40.45 -5.64
N LYS A 8 -2.14 40.47 -5.79
CA LYS A 8 -2.97 39.28 -5.62
C LYS A 8 -2.71 38.25 -6.73
N ILE A 9 -2.54 38.69 -7.97
CA ILE A 9 -2.22 37.81 -9.11
C ILE A 9 -0.85 37.16 -8.89
N ALA A 10 0.19 37.94 -8.56
CA ALA A 10 1.53 37.43 -8.31
C ALA A 10 1.56 36.41 -7.15
N ALA A 11 0.79 36.67 -6.09
CA ALA A 11 0.66 35.73 -4.97
C ALA A 11 0.01 34.40 -5.39
N ILE A 12 -0.99 34.44 -6.26
CA ILE A 12 -1.66 33.23 -6.78
C ILE A 12 -0.70 32.44 -7.69
N GLU A 13 0.04 33.11 -8.58
CA GLU A 13 1.03 32.45 -9.46
C GLU A 13 2.12 31.71 -8.66
N LEU A 14 2.60 32.34 -7.58
CA LEU A 14 3.54 31.72 -6.66
C LEU A 14 2.93 30.48 -5.99
N GLN A 15 1.67 30.57 -5.53
CA GLN A 15 0.95 29.44 -4.94
C GLN A 15 0.75 28.30 -5.94
N MET A 16 0.40 28.59 -7.20
CA MET A 16 0.27 27.58 -8.25
C MET A 16 1.59 26.83 -8.44
N THR A 17 2.71 27.57 -8.53
CA THR A 17 4.05 26.97 -8.66
C THR A 17 4.40 26.09 -7.47
N GLN A 18 4.06 26.54 -6.25
CA GLN A 18 4.30 25.76 -5.03
C GLN A 18 3.48 24.47 -5.00
N LEU A 19 2.20 24.54 -5.35
CA LEU A 19 1.30 23.38 -5.42
C LEU A 19 1.75 22.39 -6.49
N GLU A 20 2.21 22.86 -7.65
CA GLU A 20 2.78 21.99 -8.69
C GLU A 20 4.02 21.23 -8.21
N ASN A 21 4.91 21.91 -7.47
CA ASN A 21 6.10 21.28 -6.90
C ASN A 21 5.73 20.26 -5.82
N GLN A 22 4.75 20.56 -4.96
CA GLN A 22 4.22 19.62 -3.97
C GLN A 22 3.60 18.39 -4.65
N ARG A 23 2.80 18.59 -5.71
CA ARG A 23 2.20 17.49 -6.48
C ARG A 23 3.28 16.57 -7.07
N LYS A 24 4.33 17.14 -7.68
CA LYS A 24 5.45 16.35 -8.23
C LYS A 24 6.15 15.53 -7.15
N LYS A 25 6.40 16.14 -5.99
CA LYS A 25 6.99 15.46 -4.83
C LYS A 25 6.12 14.28 -4.36
N LEU A 26 4.82 14.50 -4.17
CA LEU A 26 3.89 13.44 -3.74
C LEU A 26 3.83 12.27 -4.74
N ILE A 27 3.86 12.55 -6.05
CA ILE A 27 3.91 11.50 -7.08
C ILE A 27 5.19 10.67 -6.96
N GLN A 28 6.33 11.32 -6.75
CA GLN A 28 7.61 10.62 -6.59
C GLN A 28 7.63 9.77 -5.32
N GLU A 29 7.13 10.30 -4.21
CA GLU A 29 7.01 9.58 -2.93
C GLU A 29 6.10 8.36 -3.07
N LYS A 30 4.92 8.51 -3.70
CA LYS A 30 4.03 7.38 -4.01
C LYS A 30 4.75 6.30 -4.83
N LYS A 31 5.44 6.69 -5.90
CA LYS A 31 6.19 5.74 -6.75
C LYS A 31 7.31 5.04 -5.98
N GLN A 32 7.96 5.74 -5.06
CA GLN A 32 8.98 5.14 -4.20
C GLN A 32 8.35 4.16 -3.20
N GLN A 33 7.20 4.51 -2.63
CA GLN A 33 6.47 3.64 -1.72
C GLN A 33 5.98 2.36 -2.41
N GLU A 34 5.40 2.47 -3.61
CA GLU A 34 4.98 1.31 -4.42
C GLU A 34 6.16 0.37 -4.73
N ARG A 35 7.35 0.91 -4.98
CA ARG A 35 8.57 0.11 -5.15
C ARG A 35 8.98 -0.60 -3.87
N LYS A 36 8.98 0.09 -2.72
CA LYS A 36 9.28 -0.51 -1.41
C LYS A 36 8.30 -1.64 -1.09
N ASP A 37 7.01 -1.40 -1.31
CA ASP A 37 5.96 -2.39 -1.06
C ASP A 37 6.07 -3.59 -2.01
N ARG A 38 6.39 -3.35 -3.29
CA ARG A 38 6.70 -4.42 -4.25
C ARG A 38 7.87 -5.26 -3.76
N THR A 39 8.99 -4.64 -3.40
CA THR A 39 10.18 -5.37 -2.91
C THR A 39 9.87 -6.16 -1.66
N LYS A 40 9.20 -5.54 -0.66
CA LYS A 40 8.78 -6.22 0.58
C LYS A 40 7.91 -7.44 0.30
N ARG A 41 6.93 -7.31 -0.61
CA ARG A 41 6.07 -8.43 -1.02
C ARG A 41 6.87 -9.54 -1.71
N LEU A 42 7.81 -9.19 -2.59
CA LEU A 42 8.64 -10.18 -3.29
C LEU A 42 9.53 -10.95 -2.32
N CYS A 43 10.25 -10.26 -1.44
CA CYS A 43 11.09 -10.91 -0.42
C CYS A 43 10.26 -11.81 0.51
N LYS A 44 9.08 -11.35 0.96
CA LYS A 44 8.19 -12.17 1.80
C LYS A 44 7.75 -13.44 1.09
N ARG A 45 7.37 -13.35 -0.19
CA ARG A 45 6.94 -14.51 -0.98
C ARG A 45 8.09 -15.48 -1.23
N MET A 46 9.29 -14.97 -1.52
CA MET A 46 10.47 -15.83 -1.71
C MET A 46 10.89 -16.52 -0.41
N GLY A 47 10.89 -15.82 0.72
CA GLY A 47 11.19 -16.44 2.02
C GLY A 47 10.19 -17.53 2.39
N LEU A 48 8.90 -17.36 2.06
CA LEU A 48 7.91 -18.43 2.22
C LEU A 48 8.25 -19.64 1.33
N PHE A 49 8.65 -19.40 0.09
CA PHE A 49 9.05 -20.47 -0.84
C PHE A 49 10.22 -21.29 -0.30
N GLU A 50 11.30 -20.63 0.12
CA GLU A 50 12.49 -21.27 0.70
C GLU A 50 12.16 -22.04 1.99
N SER A 51 11.21 -21.56 2.79
CA SER A 51 10.76 -22.29 3.99
C SER A 51 9.98 -23.57 3.65
N MET A 52 9.29 -23.61 2.50
CA MET A 52 8.52 -24.77 2.05
C MET A 52 9.39 -25.79 1.29
N ILE A 53 10.43 -25.32 0.60
CA ILE A 53 11.33 -26.13 -0.22
C ILE A 53 12.78 -25.73 0.09
N PRO A 54 13.35 -26.16 1.22
CA PRO A 54 14.70 -25.77 1.63
C PRO A 54 15.79 -26.12 0.61
N GLU A 55 15.56 -27.16 -0.20
CA GLU A 55 16.47 -27.59 -1.26
C GLU A 55 16.65 -26.52 -2.34
N SER A 56 15.70 -25.57 -2.48
CA SER A 56 15.79 -24.50 -3.47
C SER A 56 16.88 -23.48 -3.15
N ILE A 57 17.31 -23.37 -1.88
CA ILE A 57 18.35 -22.41 -1.44
C ILE A 57 19.70 -22.72 -2.09
N SER A 58 19.96 -24.00 -2.38
CA SER A 58 21.20 -24.46 -2.99
C SER A 58 21.21 -24.35 -4.52
N LEU A 59 20.09 -23.97 -5.14
CA LEU A 59 19.99 -23.83 -6.59
C LEU A 59 20.65 -22.53 -7.06
N THR A 60 21.29 -22.56 -8.22
CA THR A 60 21.69 -21.33 -8.91
C THR A 60 20.46 -20.59 -9.44
N ASP A 61 20.59 -19.29 -9.72
CA ASP A 61 19.50 -18.48 -10.28
C ASP A 61 18.89 -19.12 -11.55
N GLU A 62 19.73 -19.69 -12.42
CA GLU A 62 19.32 -20.37 -13.65
C GLU A 62 18.52 -21.66 -13.34
N GLN A 63 19.02 -22.49 -12.42
CA GLN A 63 18.35 -23.73 -12.01
C GLN A 63 17.01 -23.44 -11.34
N PHE A 64 16.98 -22.42 -10.47
CA PHE A 64 15.78 -21.96 -9.80
C PHE A 64 14.74 -21.44 -10.81
N HIS A 65 15.17 -20.67 -11.80
CA HIS A 65 14.30 -20.20 -12.88
C HIS A 65 13.67 -21.37 -13.65
N ILE A 66 14.48 -22.33 -14.10
CA ILE A 66 14.00 -23.53 -14.81
C ILE A 66 13.00 -24.32 -13.94
N PHE A 67 13.29 -24.47 -12.64
CA PHE A 67 12.41 -25.15 -11.71
C PHE A 67 11.05 -24.45 -11.60
N LEU A 68 11.03 -23.14 -11.41
CA LEU A 68 9.79 -22.37 -11.35
C LEU A 68 9.01 -22.46 -12.65
N GLU A 69 9.67 -22.24 -13.79
CA GLU A 69 9.04 -22.30 -15.12
C GLU A 69 8.36 -23.66 -15.35
N LYS A 70 9.06 -24.76 -15.10
CA LYS A 70 8.49 -26.11 -15.23
C LYS A 70 7.34 -26.36 -14.26
N THR A 71 7.43 -25.84 -13.04
CA THR A 71 6.41 -26.02 -12.00
C THR A 71 5.12 -25.27 -12.35
N VAL A 72 5.22 -24.00 -12.76
CA VAL A 72 4.04 -23.19 -13.13
C VAL A 72 3.46 -23.54 -14.50
N ALA A 73 4.24 -24.18 -15.37
CA ALA A 73 3.74 -24.67 -16.66
C ALA A 73 2.88 -25.95 -16.55
N THR A 74 2.91 -26.65 -15.39
CA THR A 74 2.09 -27.85 -15.20
C THR A 74 0.60 -27.56 -15.22
N GLU A 75 -0.19 -28.51 -15.71
CA GLU A 75 -1.65 -28.40 -15.72
C GLU A 75 -2.23 -28.29 -14.31
N GLN A 76 -1.62 -29.01 -13.36
CA GLN A 76 -2.07 -29.01 -11.97
C GLN A 76 -1.91 -27.63 -11.31
N SER A 77 -0.78 -26.95 -11.55
CA SER A 77 -0.55 -25.61 -10.96
C SER A 77 -1.52 -24.58 -11.53
N ARG A 78 -1.80 -24.63 -12.85
CA ARG A 78 -2.83 -23.78 -13.48
C ARG A 78 -4.22 -24.02 -12.89
N ARG A 79 -4.66 -25.29 -12.76
CA ARG A 79 -5.97 -25.61 -12.16
C ARG A 79 -6.12 -25.13 -10.72
N ILE A 80 -5.06 -25.24 -9.92
CA ILE A 80 -5.07 -24.71 -8.55
C ILE A 80 -5.21 -23.19 -8.57
N LEU A 81 -4.46 -22.50 -9.44
CA LEU A 81 -4.53 -21.04 -9.58
C LEU A 81 -5.92 -20.58 -10.05
N ASP A 82 -6.51 -21.26 -11.02
CA ASP A 82 -7.86 -20.95 -11.53
C ASP A 82 -8.91 -21.11 -10.42
N ARG A 83 -8.83 -22.18 -9.62
CA ARG A 83 -9.74 -22.39 -8.49
C ARG A 83 -9.62 -21.28 -7.45
N LEU A 84 -8.40 -20.87 -7.12
CA LEU A 84 -8.16 -19.80 -6.12
C LEU A 84 -8.65 -18.44 -6.62
N THR A 85 -8.45 -18.13 -7.90
CA THR A 85 -8.89 -16.86 -8.49
C THR A 85 -10.40 -16.81 -8.74
N ALA A 86 -11.03 -17.94 -9.09
CA ALA A 86 -12.48 -18.06 -9.22
C ALA A 86 -13.22 -17.98 -7.87
N GLN A 87 -12.65 -18.52 -6.79
CA GLN A 87 -13.22 -18.34 -5.45
C GLN A 87 -13.10 -16.90 -4.95
N SER A 88 -12.05 -16.18 -5.37
CA SER A 88 -11.87 -14.77 -5.02
C SER A 88 -12.81 -13.82 -5.78
N SER A 89 -13.49 -14.27 -6.84
CA SER A 89 -14.37 -13.43 -7.67
C SER A 89 -15.87 -13.61 -7.37
N ALA A 90 -16.25 -14.53 -6.47
CA ALA A 90 -17.62 -14.65 -6.02
C ALA A 90 -18.02 -13.39 -5.22
N PRO A 91 -19.07 -12.65 -5.60
CA PRO A 91 -19.52 -11.50 -4.84
C PRO A 91 -19.96 -11.99 -3.46
N SER A 92 -19.29 -11.48 -2.41
CA SER A 92 -19.76 -11.60 -1.04
C SER A 92 -21.21 -11.09 -0.98
N PRO A 93 -22.19 -11.87 -0.51
CA PRO A 93 -23.54 -11.35 -0.33
C PRO A 93 -23.42 -10.20 0.68
N ALA A 94 -23.70 -8.99 0.21
CA ALA A 94 -23.72 -7.79 1.01
C ALA A 94 -24.55 -8.05 2.28
N SER A 95 -23.90 -7.98 3.43
CA SER A 95 -24.62 -7.90 4.69
C SER A 95 -25.43 -6.59 4.66
N PRO A 96 -26.73 -6.63 4.98
CA PRO A 96 -27.57 -5.45 4.89
C PRO A 96 -27.10 -4.41 5.91
N ALA A 97 -27.11 -3.16 5.47
CA ALA A 97 -26.85 -2.00 6.29
C ALA A 97 -27.72 -2.02 7.56
N ILE A 98 -27.07 -2.03 8.71
CA ILE A 98 -27.68 -1.55 9.95
C ILE A 98 -27.60 -0.04 9.92
N SER A 99 -28.72 0.57 9.55
CA SER A 99 -29.07 1.94 9.93
C SER A 99 -29.52 1.91 11.38
N GLU A 100 -28.85 2.64 12.27
CA GLU A 100 -29.48 3.13 13.48
C GLU A 100 -28.80 4.44 13.92
N THR A 101 -29.68 5.39 14.18
CA THR A 101 -29.47 6.80 14.49
C THR A 101 -28.94 7.01 15.91
N GLN A 102 -27.97 7.92 16.03
CA GLN A 102 -27.93 9.08 16.94
C GLN A 102 -28.23 8.86 18.43
N ASP A 103 -27.22 9.10 19.28
CA ASP A 103 -27.43 9.82 20.56
C ASP A 103 -26.14 10.57 20.94
N ASP A 104 -26.30 11.86 21.20
CA ASP A 104 -25.32 12.82 21.66
C ASP A 104 -24.91 12.55 23.12
N ALA A 105 -23.62 12.62 23.44
CA ALA A 105 -23.15 13.05 24.77
C ALA A 105 -21.69 13.53 24.66
N ASP A 106 -21.54 14.86 24.73
CA ASP A 106 -20.37 15.53 25.27
C ASP A 106 -19.90 14.85 26.57
N GLU A 107 -18.61 14.54 26.69
CA GLU A 107 -17.83 14.93 27.86
C GLU A 107 -16.40 15.23 27.40
N GLU A 108 -16.05 16.51 27.47
CA GLU A 108 -14.68 17.01 27.44
C GLU A 108 -13.96 16.62 28.73
N GLU A 109 -12.78 16.02 28.63
CA GLU A 109 -11.71 16.19 29.62
C GLU A 109 -10.40 16.40 28.86
N ASP A 110 -10.03 17.68 28.71
CA ASP A 110 -8.65 18.12 28.80
C ASP A 110 -8.08 17.65 30.15
N ASP A 111 -6.95 16.94 30.17
CA ASP A 111 -5.75 17.53 30.77
C ASP A 111 -4.44 16.78 30.47
N GLU A 112 -3.44 17.64 30.26
CA GLU A 112 -2.03 17.53 30.60
C GLU A 112 -1.14 16.41 30.00
N SER A 113 -0.33 16.85 29.04
CA SER A 113 1.02 16.37 28.76
C SER A 113 1.92 16.33 30.01
N ASP A 114 2.69 15.26 30.21
CA ASP A 114 4.11 15.46 30.55
C ASP A 114 4.99 14.26 30.16
N ALA A 115 6.10 14.60 29.55
CA ALA A 115 7.17 13.70 29.19
C ALA A 115 8.00 13.37 30.44
N ARG A 116 8.37 12.10 30.62
CA ARG A 116 9.53 11.79 31.46
C ARG A 116 10.49 10.83 30.78
N VAL A 117 11.50 11.48 30.22
CA VAL A 117 12.88 11.05 30.01
C VAL A 117 13.51 10.56 31.34
N THR A 118 14.45 9.63 31.19
CA THR A 118 15.52 9.15 32.11
C THR A 118 15.29 7.96 33.04
N GLY A 119 16.26 7.05 32.94
CA GLY A 119 16.59 5.90 33.76
C GLY A 119 17.72 5.15 33.06
#